data_AF-A0A3Q8RV11-F1
#
_entry.id   AF-A0A3Q8RV11-F1
#
_cell.length_a   1.000
_cell.length_b   1.000
_cell.length_c   1.000
_cell.angle_alpha   90.00
_cell.angle_beta   90.00
_cell.angle_gamma   90.00
#
_symmetry.space_group_name_H-M   'P 1'
#
loop_
_entity.id
_entity.type
_entity.pdbx_description
1 polymer ?
#
loop_
_entity_poly.entity_id
_entity_poly.type
_entity_poly.pdbx_seq_one_letter_code
_entity_poly.pdbx_strand_id
1 'polypeptide(L)'
;GKDAVQSQLDKHRTFFSRTLYYKSMLDTKNKVFRNIIKSVEAGNVDTNEASVKMQQLNERFNYVCQNSQLWEQKLQEAVRCWHNFRECERVISDWLLKAEQLISEKHIDTKETVESHKVFFERVNERWIHDLVQTAQDLRSCLPSDQQKPIVNSVERLQAKWREVLSFAPLHLMRLEFRLDETTFNQYIKDIEKEINIEQQAFNKQENVDAIIARNKDYFVNRGTVLEVEHCIQNMKKIAESYSQWQPSDSSLNDAVSSVEHQWETVAQRVEHLRQQLHQIPAQ
;
A
#
# COMPACT_ATOMS: atom_id res chain seq x y z
N GLY A 1 2.87 11.68 -21.99
CA GLY A 1 3.35 10.30 -22.15
C GLY A 1 2.34 9.51 -22.96
N LYS A 2 1.47 8.74 -22.29
CA LYS A 2 0.42 7.91 -22.92
C LYS A 2 -0.41 8.63 -24.01
N ASP A 3 -0.99 9.79 -23.68
CA ASP A 3 -1.89 10.51 -24.61
C ASP A 3 -1.18 10.97 -25.89
N ALA A 4 0.11 11.31 -25.77
CA ALA A 4 0.91 11.68 -26.93
C ALA A 4 1.13 10.47 -27.84
N VAL A 5 1.47 9.29 -27.29
CA VAL A 5 1.66 8.06 -28.09
C VAL A 5 0.34 7.61 -28.72
N GLN A 6 -0.77 7.68 -27.97
CA GLN A 6 -2.10 7.38 -28.49
C GLN A 6 -2.46 8.30 -29.66
N SER A 7 -2.24 9.61 -29.51
CA SER A 7 -2.47 10.57 -30.59
C SER A 7 -1.62 10.28 -31.84
N GLN A 8 -0.36 9.86 -31.68
CA GLN A 8 0.48 9.45 -32.80
C GLN A 8 -0.03 8.18 -33.49
N LEU A 9 -0.51 7.19 -32.70
CA LEU A 9 -1.14 5.98 -33.24
C LEU A 9 -2.40 6.32 -34.07
N ASP A 10 -3.24 7.23 -33.58
CA ASP A 10 -4.46 7.64 -34.28
C ASP A 10 -4.16 8.38 -35.57
N LYS A 11 -3.15 9.28 -35.56
CA LYS A 11 -2.64 9.94 -36.77
C LYS A 11 -2.10 8.93 -37.78
N HIS A 12 -1.31 7.95 -37.32
CA HIS A 12 -0.76 6.90 -38.16
C HIS A 12 -1.86 6.08 -38.84
N ARG A 13 -2.84 5.58 -38.07
CA ARG A 13 -3.99 4.83 -38.59
C ARG A 13 -4.80 5.65 -39.61
N THR A 14 -5.01 6.93 -39.32
CA THR A 14 -5.71 7.84 -40.23
C THR A 14 -4.95 8.00 -41.55
N PHE A 15 -3.64 8.23 -41.50
CA PHE A 15 -2.79 8.40 -42.69
C PHE A 15 -2.79 7.15 -43.58
N PHE A 16 -2.67 5.97 -42.98
CA PHE A 16 -2.60 4.69 -43.70
C PHE A 16 -3.97 4.03 -43.95
N SER A 17 -5.08 4.69 -43.61
CA SER A 17 -6.45 4.19 -43.81
C SER A 17 -6.76 3.80 -45.27
N ARG A 18 -6.16 4.48 -46.24
CA ARG A 18 -6.35 4.23 -47.68
C ARG A 18 -5.31 3.30 -48.31
N THR A 19 -4.45 2.66 -47.52
CA THR A 19 -3.38 1.80 -48.04
C THR A 19 -3.91 0.64 -48.88
N LEU A 20 -5.02 0.02 -48.46
CA LEU A 20 -5.66 -1.06 -49.23
C LEU A 20 -6.19 -0.59 -50.58
N TYR A 21 -6.74 0.63 -50.63
CA TYR A 21 -7.18 1.25 -51.88
C TYR A 21 -6.00 1.49 -52.83
N TYR A 22 -4.90 2.05 -52.34
CA TYR A 22 -3.69 2.26 -53.15
C TYR A 22 -3.06 0.94 -53.61
N LYS A 23 -3.08 -0.10 -52.77
CA LYS A 23 -2.64 -1.44 -53.14
C LYS A 23 -3.45 -2.00 -54.32
N SER A 24 -4.78 -1.92 -54.24
CA SER A 24 -5.68 -2.35 -55.33
C SER A 24 -5.45 -1.57 -56.62
N MET A 25 -5.21 -0.25 -56.52
CA MET A 25 -4.90 0.59 -57.67
C MET A 25 -3.56 0.22 -58.31
N LEU A 26 -2.53 -0.05 -57.49
CA LEU A 26 -1.22 -0.49 -57.95
C LEU A 26 -1.30 -1.87 -58.62
N ASP A 27 -2.05 -2.81 -58.06
CA ASP A 27 -2.31 -4.13 -58.66
C ASP A 27 -2.97 -4.01 -60.04
N THR A 28 -3.91 -3.07 -60.18
CA THR A 28 -4.55 -2.75 -61.47
C THR A 28 -3.53 -2.19 -62.46
N LYS A 29 -2.70 -1.22 -62.05
CA LYS A 29 -1.62 -0.68 -62.89
C LYS A 29 -0.61 -1.77 -63.29
N ASN A 30 -0.26 -2.69 -62.40
CA ASN A 30 0.60 -3.84 -62.67
C ASN A 30 0.00 -4.80 -63.71
N LYS A 31 -1.33 -5.01 -63.70
CA LYS A 31 -2.02 -5.81 -64.72
C LYS A 31 -1.97 -5.12 -66.08
N VAL A 32 -2.31 -3.83 -66.13
CA VAL A 32 -2.27 -3.03 -67.38
C VAL A 32 -0.86 -2.99 -67.95
N PHE A 33 0.15 -2.72 -67.12
CA PHE A 33 1.54 -2.67 -67.55
C PHE A 33 2.00 -4.00 -68.16
N ARG A 34 1.72 -5.15 -67.51
CA ARG A 34 2.03 -6.47 -68.07
C ARG A 34 1.35 -6.73 -69.41
N ASN A 35 0.12 -6.27 -69.60
CA ASN A 35 -0.58 -6.40 -70.89
C ASN A 35 0.07 -5.53 -71.97
N ILE A 36 0.51 -4.32 -71.63
CA ILE A 36 1.23 -3.44 -72.56
C ILE A 36 2.53 -4.11 -73.00
N ILE A 37 3.37 -4.56 -72.06
CA ILE A 37 4.64 -5.24 -72.38
C ILE A 37 4.43 -6.38 -73.38
N LYS A 38 3.48 -7.28 -73.10
CA LYS A 38 3.12 -8.39 -74.00
C LYS A 38 2.71 -7.95 -75.40
N SER A 39 2.07 -6.78 -75.54
CA SER A 39 1.60 -6.29 -76.83
C SER A 39 2.70 -5.67 -77.70
N VAL A 40 3.77 -5.13 -77.09
CA VAL A 40 4.89 -4.50 -77.79
C VAL A 40 6.11 -5.40 -77.95
N GLU A 41 6.12 -6.59 -77.32
CA GLU A 41 7.18 -7.61 -77.46
C GLU A 41 7.47 -8.00 -78.93
N ALA A 42 6.45 -8.01 -79.80
CA ALA A 42 6.61 -8.29 -81.23
C ALA A 42 7.15 -7.12 -82.05
N GLY A 43 7.20 -5.91 -81.49
CA GLY A 43 7.46 -4.65 -82.19
C GLY A 43 8.86 -4.05 -82.00
N ASN A 44 9.81 -4.76 -81.38
CA ASN A 44 11.17 -4.26 -81.09
C ASN A 44 11.23 -2.95 -80.25
N VAL A 45 10.20 -2.66 -79.45
CA VAL A 45 10.17 -1.49 -78.57
C VAL A 45 10.97 -1.78 -77.28
N ASP A 46 11.90 -0.90 -76.91
CA ASP A 46 12.61 -1.01 -75.64
C ASP A 46 11.69 -0.63 -74.46
N THR A 47 11.41 -1.62 -73.60
CA THR A 47 10.56 -1.46 -72.42
C THR A 47 11.35 -1.52 -71.10
N ASN A 48 12.68 -1.56 -71.15
CA ASN A 48 13.51 -1.78 -69.98
C ASN A 48 13.34 -0.66 -68.94
N GLU A 49 13.41 0.60 -69.36
CA GLU A 49 13.25 1.75 -68.46
C GLU A 49 11.89 1.76 -67.74
N ALA A 50 10.81 1.46 -68.48
CA ALA A 50 9.46 1.40 -67.93
C ALA A 50 9.31 0.24 -66.92
N SER A 51 9.95 -0.90 -67.21
CA SER A 51 9.97 -2.06 -66.33
C SER A 51 10.70 -1.77 -65.02
N VAL A 52 11.87 -1.12 -65.11
CA VAL A 52 12.63 -0.67 -63.94
C VAL A 52 11.82 0.31 -63.09
N LYS A 53 11.16 1.31 -63.71
CA LYS A 53 10.28 2.25 -62.98
C LYS A 53 9.12 1.56 -62.28
N MET A 54 8.49 0.57 -62.92
CA MET A 54 7.40 -0.19 -62.34
C MET A 54 7.87 -1.07 -61.17
N GLN A 55 9.02 -1.71 -61.31
CA GLN A 55 9.64 -2.46 -60.22
C GLN A 55 9.94 -1.57 -59.01
N GLN A 56 10.61 -0.43 -59.22
CA GLN A 56 10.92 0.52 -58.15
C GLN A 56 9.67 1.06 -57.45
N LEU A 57 8.58 1.31 -58.19
CA LEU A 57 7.32 1.74 -57.60
C LEU A 57 6.75 0.66 -56.65
N ASN A 58 6.75 -0.60 -57.08
CA ASN A 58 6.29 -1.72 -56.27
C ASN A 58 7.17 -1.92 -55.03
N GLU A 59 8.49 -1.87 -55.20
CA GLU A 59 9.45 -2.00 -54.09
C GLU A 59 9.24 -0.89 -53.05
N ARG A 60 9.13 0.38 -53.50
CA ARG A 60 8.87 1.51 -52.60
C ARG A 60 7.52 1.39 -51.89
N PHE A 61 6.47 0.98 -52.59
CA PHE A 61 5.15 0.80 -51.99
C PHE A 61 5.18 -0.31 -50.93
N ASN A 62 5.80 -1.45 -51.23
CA ASN A 62 5.96 -2.55 -50.30
C ASN A 62 6.80 -2.15 -49.08
N TYR A 63 7.91 -1.45 -49.29
CA TYR A 63 8.75 -0.92 -48.22
C TYR A 63 7.96 -0.01 -47.28
N VAL A 64 7.20 0.95 -47.82
CA VAL A 64 6.37 1.86 -47.01
C VAL A 64 5.30 1.09 -46.25
N CYS A 65 4.62 0.13 -46.88
CA CYS A 65 3.58 -0.68 -46.23
C CYS A 65 4.14 -1.51 -45.06
N GLN A 66 5.28 -2.19 -45.27
CA GLN A 66 5.92 -2.99 -44.23
C GLN A 66 6.38 -2.14 -43.05
N ASN A 67 7.04 -1.00 -43.34
CA ASN A 67 7.47 -0.08 -42.30
C ASN A 67 6.29 0.52 -41.54
N SER A 68 5.20 0.86 -42.23
CA SER A 68 3.96 1.35 -41.60
C SER A 68 3.40 0.33 -40.62
N GLN A 69 3.30 -0.94 -41.01
CA GLN A 69 2.83 -2.01 -40.11
C GLN A 69 3.73 -2.17 -38.89
N LEU A 70 5.06 -2.13 -39.07
CA LEU A 70 6.01 -2.20 -37.97
C LEU A 70 5.88 -1.02 -37.01
N TRP A 71 5.71 0.20 -37.53
CA TRP A 71 5.51 1.40 -36.72
C TRP A 71 4.18 1.36 -35.98
N GLU A 72 3.11 0.88 -36.61
CA GLU A 72 1.84 0.69 -35.92
C GLU A 72 1.98 -0.30 -34.76
N GLN A 73 2.64 -1.45 -34.96
CA GLN A 73 2.90 -2.41 -33.89
C GLN A 73 3.70 -1.79 -32.74
N LYS A 74 4.77 -1.04 -33.05
CA LYS A 74 5.58 -0.34 -32.03
C LYS A 74 4.77 0.69 -31.25
N LEU A 75 3.91 1.46 -31.92
CA LEU A 75 3.05 2.45 -31.27
C LEU A 75 1.99 1.78 -30.39
N GLN A 76 1.37 0.70 -30.87
CA GLN A 76 0.42 -0.09 -30.08
C GLN A 76 1.08 -0.68 -28.83
N GLU A 77 2.27 -1.24 -28.98
CA GLU A 77 3.06 -1.78 -27.86
C GLU A 77 3.42 -0.68 -26.85
N ALA A 78 3.88 0.48 -27.31
CA ALA A 78 4.19 1.61 -26.45
C ALA A 78 2.96 2.11 -25.67
N VAL A 79 1.76 2.14 -26.28
CA VAL A 79 0.51 2.47 -25.58
C VAL A 79 0.21 1.44 -24.49
N ARG A 80 0.38 0.15 -24.79
CA ARG A 80 0.18 -0.95 -23.83
C ARG A 80 1.13 -0.84 -22.64
N CYS A 81 2.43 -0.66 -22.89
CA CYS A 81 3.43 -0.46 -21.83
C CYS A 81 3.10 0.77 -20.96
N TRP A 82 2.68 1.88 -21.58
CA TRP A 82 2.24 3.07 -20.85
C TRP A 82 1.03 2.78 -19.96
N HIS A 83 0.07 2.00 -20.44
CA HIS A 83 -1.10 1.65 -19.66
C HIS A 83 -0.74 0.79 -18.45
N ASN A 84 0.06 -0.27 -18.65
CA ASN A 84 0.48 -1.17 -17.58
C ASN A 84 1.29 -0.42 -16.51
N PHE A 85 2.27 0.38 -16.93
CA PHE A 85 3.06 1.20 -16.00
C PHE A 85 2.19 2.14 -15.17
N ARG A 86 1.25 2.85 -15.82
CA ARG A 86 0.33 3.76 -15.11
C ARG A 86 -0.59 3.05 -14.14
N GLU A 87 -1.02 1.83 -14.45
CA GLU A 87 -1.86 1.06 -13.55
C GLU A 87 -1.09 0.61 -12.30
N CYS A 88 0.14 0.12 -12.46
CA CYS A 88 1.04 -0.16 -11.33
C CYS A 88 1.30 1.11 -10.49
N GLU A 89 1.59 2.22 -11.15
CA GLU A 89 1.82 3.52 -10.51
C GLU A 89 0.62 3.96 -9.67
N ARG A 90 -0.60 3.80 -10.21
CA ARG A 90 -1.87 4.12 -9.56
C ARG A 90 -2.12 3.24 -8.35
N VAL A 91 -2.04 1.92 -8.49
CA VAL A 91 -2.28 0.95 -7.40
C VAL A 91 -1.36 1.24 -6.22
N ILE A 92 -0.07 1.46 -6.46
CA ILE A 92 0.89 1.77 -5.41
C ILE A 92 0.60 3.14 -4.79
N SER A 93 0.31 4.15 -5.60
CA SER A 93 0.00 5.50 -5.09
C SER A 93 -1.26 5.51 -4.22
N ASP A 94 -2.32 4.83 -4.64
CA ASP A 94 -3.58 4.73 -3.89
C ASP A 94 -3.36 4.02 -2.54
N TRP A 95 -2.58 2.93 -2.54
CA TRP A 95 -2.22 2.25 -1.30
C TRP A 95 -1.38 3.14 -0.38
N LEU A 96 -0.36 3.83 -0.92
CA LEU A 96 0.48 4.74 -0.14
C LEU A 96 -0.34 5.88 0.48
N LEU A 97 -1.26 6.48 -0.29
CA LEU A 97 -2.16 7.51 0.23
C LEU A 97 -3.02 6.99 1.38
N LYS A 98 -3.54 5.77 1.25
CA LYS A 98 -4.33 5.17 2.34
C LYS A 98 -3.45 4.85 3.56
N ALA A 99 -2.23 4.35 3.35
CA ALA A 99 -1.28 4.08 4.42
C ALA A 99 -0.91 5.36 5.18
N GLU A 100 -0.58 6.44 4.47
CA GLU A 100 -0.28 7.76 5.05
C GLU A 100 -1.49 8.29 5.87
N GLN A 101 -2.73 8.12 5.37
CA GLN A 101 -3.93 8.47 6.12
C GLN A 101 -4.07 7.70 7.43
N LEU A 102 -3.90 6.37 7.39
CA LEU A 102 -3.99 5.52 8.59
C LEU A 102 -2.91 5.89 9.61
N ILE A 103 -1.67 6.10 9.16
CA ILE A 103 -0.55 6.48 10.04
C ILE A 103 -0.79 7.85 10.70
N SER A 104 -1.44 8.78 9.99
CA SER A 104 -1.73 10.13 10.51
C SER A 104 -2.96 10.19 11.43
N GLU A 105 -3.74 9.12 11.53
CA GLU A 105 -4.98 9.07 12.32
C GLU A 105 -4.67 9.12 13.83
N LYS A 106 -5.19 10.16 14.51
CA LYS A 106 -4.88 10.43 15.93
C LYS A 106 -5.81 9.71 16.91
N HIS A 107 -7.06 9.50 16.52
CA HIS A 107 -8.13 8.96 17.39
C HIS A 107 -8.38 7.49 17.07
N ILE A 108 -7.53 6.60 17.58
CA ILE A 108 -7.64 5.15 17.40
C ILE A 108 -7.74 4.55 18.79
N ASP A 109 -8.96 4.48 19.29
CA ASP A 109 -9.24 4.11 20.69
C ASP A 109 -10.04 2.80 20.77
N THR A 110 -10.22 2.09 19.64
CA THR A 110 -10.96 0.82 19.60
C THR A 110 -10.12 -0.31 19.02
N LYS A 111 -10.32 -1.51 19.59
CA LYS A 111 -9.69 -2.75 19.12
C LYS A 111 -9.98 -3.04 17.65
N GLU A 112 -11.19 -2.72 17.19
CA GLU A 112 -11.63 -2.94 15.81
C GLU A 112 -10.86 -2.06 14.83
N THR A 113 -10.62 -0.78 15.18
CA THR A 113 -9.81 0.12 14.35
C THR A 113 -8.36 -0.34 14.27
N VAL A 114 -7.73 -0.74 15.39
CA VAL A 114 -6.34 -1.25 15.38
C VAL A 114 -6.22 -2.52 14.55
N GLU A 115 -7.18 -3.45 14.68
CA GLU A 115 -7.21 -4.66 13.88
C GLU A 115 -7.35 -4.34 12.38
N SER A 116 -8.20 -3.37 12.03
CA SER A 116 -8.31 -2.92 10.64
C SER A 116 -6.99 -2.34 10.10
N HIS A 117 -6.23 -1.62 10.92
CA HIS A 117 -4.91 -1.10 10.53
C HIS A 117 -3.92 -2.25 10.31
N LYS A 118 -3.86 -3.23 11.22
CA LYS A 118 -3.00 -4.42 11.07
C LYS A 118 -3.31 -5.18 9.79
N VAL A 119 -4.57 -5.51 9.57
CA VAL A 119 -5.02 -6.24 8.37
C VAL A 119 -4.67 -5.48 7.09
N PHE A 120 -4.73 -4.14 7.10
CA PHE A 120 -4.33 -3.33 5.95
C PHE A 120 -2.84 -3.48 5.63
N PHE A 121 -1.96 -3.38 6.64
CA PHE A 121 -0.52 -3.48 6.44
C PHE A 121 -0.05 -4.92 6.17
N GLU A 122 -0.74 -5.95 6.69
CA GLU A 122 -0.44 -7.36 6.40
C GLU A 122 -0.83 -7.78 4.97
N ARG A 123 -1.88 -7.17 4.40
CA ARG A 123 -2.33 -7.46 3.02
C ARG A 123 -1.47 -6.81 1.94
N VAL A 124 -0.41 -6.11 2.32
CA VAL A 124 0.50 -5.48 1.37
C VAL A 124 1.13 -6.52 0.46
N ASN A 125 1.08 -6.31 -0.85
CA ASN A 125 1.67 -7.22 -1.83
C ASN A 125 3.04 -6.71 -2.28
N GLU A 126 4.10 -7.37 -1.85
CA GLU A 126 5.48 -7.02 -2.23
C GLU A 126 5.74 -7.09 -3.74
N ARG A 127 4.92 -7.85 -4.49
CA ARG A 127 5.05 -7.95 -5.95
C ARG A 127 4.72 -6.65 -6.67
N TRP A 128 3.96 -5.73 -6.07
CA TRP A 128 3.62 -4.47 -6.73
C TRP A 128 4.86 -3.66 -7.14
N ILE A 129 5.88 -3.63 -6.28
CA ILE A 129 7.14 -2.96 -6.60
C ILE A 129 7.89 -3.68 -7.72
N HIS A 130 7.90 -5.01 -7.71
CA HIS A 130 8.49 -5.79 -8.79
C HIS A 130 7.78 -5.50 -10.13
N ASP A 131 6.46 -5.51 -10.14
CA ASP A 131 5.64 -5.25 -11.33
C ASP A 131 5.81 -3.80 -11.83
N LEU A 132 5.94 -2.84 -10.92
CA LEU A 132 6.27 -1.45 -11.27
C LEU A 132 7.63 -1.35 -11.98
N VAL A 133 8.66 -2.02 -11.45
CA VAL A 133 10.00 -2.02 -12.03
C VAL A 133 9.98 -2.71 -13.41
N GLN A 134 9.32 -3.86 -13.52
CA GLN A 134 9.22 -4.60 -14.77
C GLN A 134 8.49 -3.78 -15.85
N THR A 135 7.31 -3.25 -15.55
CA THR A 135 6.53 -2.43 -16.50
C THR A 135 7.25 -1.14 -16.87
N ALA A 136 8.06 -0.57 -15.97
CA ALA A 136 8.92 0.56 -16.29
C ALA A 136 10.06 0.18 -17.24
N GLN A 137 10.68 -0.99 -17.08
CA GLN A 137 11.70 -1.49 -18.01
C GLN A 137 11.10 -1.75 -19.40
N ASP A 138 9.95 -2.41 -19.47
CA ASP A 138 9.23 -2.67 -20.71
C ASP A 138 8.89 -1.35 -21.42
N LEU A 139 8.37 -0.37 -20.68
CA LEU A 139 8.07 0.95 -21.22
C LEU A 139 9.33 1.67 -21.73
N ARG A 140 10.44 1.61 -21.00
CA ARG A 140 11.71 2.21 -21.43
C ARG A 140 12.26 1.57 -22.69
N SER A 141 12.06 0.27 -22.89
CA SER A 141 12.46 -0.42 -24.13
C SER A 141 11.70 0.09 -25.36
N CYS A 142 10.49 0.64 -25.15
CA CYS A 142 9.64 1.20 -26.20
C CYS A 142 9.89 2.70 -26.45
N LEU A 143 10.71 3.37 -25.64
CA LEU A 143 10.86 4.83 -25.65
C LEU A 143 12.28 5.31 -25.97
N PRO A 144 12.41 6.45 -26.68
CA PRO A 144 13.66 7.19 -26.81
C PRO A 144 14.31 7.54 -25.47
N SER A 145 15.64 7.61 -25.44
CA SER A 145 16.44 7.79 -24.20
C SER A 145 16.12 9.08 -23.44
N ASP A 146 15.79 10.16 -24.14
CA ASP A 146 15.39 11.46 -23.58
C ASP A 146 14.10 11.38 -22.76
N GLN A 147 13.21 10.42 -23.07
CA GLN A 147 11.94 10.24 -22.37
C GLN A 147 11.99 9.21 -21.25
N GLN A 148 13.11 8.52 -21.06
CA GLN A 148 13.24 7.47 -20.03
C GLN A 148 13.45 8.04 -18.63
N LYS A 149 14.14 9.18 -18.49
CA LYS A 149 14.50 9.75 -17.19
C LYS A 149 13.30 10.03 -16.27
N PRO A 150 12.17 10.61 -16.73
CA PRO A 150 10.99 10.80 -15.88
C PRO A 150 10.39 9.50 -15.34
N ILE A 151 10.47 8.41 -16.11
CA ILE A 151 9.95 7.09 -15.68
C ILE A 151 10.81 6.55 -14.53
N VAL A 152 12.13 6.59 -14.69
CA VAL A 152 13.08 6.16 -13.66
C VAL A 152 12.86 6.96 -12.37
N ASN A 153 12.79 8.28 -12.47
CA ASN A 153 12.55 9.14 -11.31
C ASN A 153 11.23 8.82 -10.59
N SER A 154 10.17 8.48 -11.33
CA SER A 154 8.87 8.13 -10.70
C SER A 154 8.96 6.80 -9.96
N VAL A 155 9.62 5.78 -10.54
CA VAL A 155 9.86 4.49 -9.89
C VAL A 155 10.68 4.66 -8.62
N GLU A 156 11.80 5.39 -8.69
CA GLU A 156 12.67 5.63 -7.53
C GLU A 156 11.92 6.34 -6.39
N ARG A 157 11.10 7.35 -6.72
CA ARG A 157 10.27 8.06 -5.74
C ARG A 157 9.24 7.14 -5.09
N LEU A 158 8.54 6.32 -5.86
CA LEU A 158 7.56 5.38 -5.32
C LEU A 158 8.22 4.31 -4.46
N GLN A 159 9.37 3.77 -4.87
CA GLN A 159 10.14 2.83 -4.07
C GLN A 159 10.67 3.43 -2.77
N ALA A 160 11.10 4.69 -2.79
CA ALA A 160 11.53 5.39 -1.59
C ALA A 160 10.36 5.53 -0.60
N LYS A 161 9.22 6.07 -1.05
CA LYS A 161 8.02 6.20 -0.21
C LYS A 161 7.50 4.87 0.30
N TRP A 162 7.49 3.84 -0.54
CA TRP A 162 7.09 2.49 -0.16
C TRP A 162 7.94 1.93 0.98
N ARG A 163 9.26 2.02 0.85
CA ARG A 163 10.19 1.58 1.91
C ARG A 163 10.03 2.39 3.18
N GLU A 164 9.86 3.69 3.06
CA GLU A 164 9.61 4.58 4.19
C GLU A 164 8.35 4.15 4.95
N VAL A 165 7.20 4.06 4.28
CA VAL A 165 5.93 3.62 4.89
C VAL A 165 6.05 2.25 5.53
N LEU A 166 6.66 1.27 4.85
CA LEU A 166 6.85 -0.07 5.42
C LEU A 166 7.80 -0.10 6.62
N SER A 167 8.77 0.81 6.69
CA SER A 167 9.64 0.94 7.87
C SER A 167 8.91 1.55 9.06
N PHE A 168 7.95 2.45 8.81
CA PHE A 168 7.16 3.10 9.86
C PHE A 168 5.97 2.27 10.32
N ALA A 169 5.41 1.41 9.46
CA ALA A 169 4.18 0.67 9.76
C ALA A 169 4.28 -0.22 11.02
N PRO A 170 5.34 -1.02 11.25
CA PRO A 170 5.47 -1.82 12.47
C PRO A 170 5.49 -0.95 13.73
N LEU A 171 6.26 0.15 13.71
CA LEU A 171 6.36 1.09 14.83
C LEU A 171 5.02 1.75 15.15
N HIS A 172 4.26 2.11 14.12
CA HIS A 172 2.93 2.67 14.26
C HIS A 172 1.97 1.65 14.90
N LEU A 173 1.93 0.41 14.39
CA LEU A 173 1.07 -0.65 14.93
C LEU A 173 1.37 -0.97 16.39
N MET A 174 2.65 -1.04 16.77
CA MET A 174 3.07 -1.25 18.15
C MET A 174 2.59 -0.14 19.08
N ARG A 175 2.68 1.13 18.66
CA ARG A 175 2.15 2.27 19.43
C ARG A 175 0.63 2.19 19.59
N LEU A 176 -0.10 1.69 18.59
CA LEU A 176 -1.55 1.51 18.68
C LEU A 176 -1.93 0.38 19.65
N GLU A 177 -1.25 -0.75 19.59
CA GLU A 177 -1.43 -1.86 20.53
C GLU A 177 -1.14 -1.40 21.96
N PHE A 178 -0.03 -0.69 22.17
CA PHE A 178 0.33 -0.11 23.45
C PHE A 178 -0.80 0.77 24.01
N ARG A 179 -1.33 1.69 23.19
CA ARG A 179 -2.40 2.59 23.61
C ARG A 179 -3.71 1.87 23.95
N LEU A 180 -4.02 0.77 23.28
CA LEU A 180 -5.19 -0.05 23.63
C LEU A 180 -5.02 -0.71 25.01
N ASP A 181 -3.85 -1.28 25.28
CA ASP A 181 -3.54 -1.86 26.58
C ASP A 181 -3.53 -0.78 27.67
N GLU A 182 -2.98 0.41 27.38
CA GLU A 182 -2.99 1.56 28.29
C GLU A 182 -4.42 2.04 28.59
N THR A 183 -5.29 2.11 27.57
CA THR A 183 -6.71 2.49 27.75
C THR A 183 -7.44 1.45 28.60
N THR A 184 -7.19 0.18 28.35
CA THR A 184 -7.78 -0.94 29.11
C THR A 184 -7.30 -0.94 30.56
N PHE A 185 -6.00 -0.76 30.76
CA PHE A 185 -5.40 -0.58 32.09
C PHE A 185 -6.03 0.59 32.84
N ASN A 186 -6.14 1.77 32.22
CA ASN A 186 -6.76 2.94 32.83
C ASN A 186 -8.22 2.70 33.22
N GLN A 187 -8.94 1.88 32.45
CA GLN A 187 -10.30 1.49 32.79
C GLN A 187 -10.32 0.57 34.03
N TYR A 188 -9.44 -0.43 34.11
CA TYR A 188 -9.32 -1.28 35.30
C TYR A 188 -8.93 -0.48 36.54
N ILE A 189 -7.99 0.45 36.44
CA ILE A 189 -7.61 1.32 37.56
C ILE A 189 -8.83 2.11 38.06
N LYS A 190 -9.59 2.74 37.17
CA LYS A 190 -10.80 3.48 37.55
C LYS A 190 -11.81 2.59 38.27
N ASP A 191 -11.98 1.35 37.83
CA ASP A 191 -12.96 0.44 38.44
C ASP A 191 -12.48 -0.10 39.78
N ILE A 192 -11.18 -0.40 39.92
CA ILE A 192 -10.56 -0.74 41.20
C ILE A 192 -10.68 0.42 42.20
N GLU A 193 -10.37 1.65 41.79
CA GLU A 193 -10.48 2.81 42.67
C GLU A 193 -11.91 3.08 43.13
N LYS A 194 -12.91 2.89 42.24
CA LYS A 194 -14.32 2.95 42.63
C LYS A 194 -14.65 1.90 43.68
N GLU A 195 -14.17 0.67 43.50
CA GLU A 195 -14.44 -0.42 44.43
C GLU A 195 -13.81 -0.15 45.81
N ILE A 196 -12.55 0.29 45.85
CA ILE A 196 -11.88 0.74 47.09
C ILE A 196 -12.71 1.82 47.79
N ASN A 197 -13.21 2.81 47.04
CA ASN A 197 -13.99 3.90 47.61
C ASN A 197 -15.35 3.41 48.16
N ILE A 198 -16.02 2.47 47.49
CA ILE A 198 -17.28 1.87 47.96
C ILE A 198 -17.04 1.12 49.28
N GLU A 199 -16.03 0.26 49.31
CA GLU A 199 -15.69 -0.53 50.51
C GLU A 199 -15.26 0.37 51.68
N GLN A 200 -14.44 1.39 51.42
CA GLN A 200 -14.04 2.36 52.45
C GLN A 200 -15.24 3.15 53.00
N GLN A 201 -16.20 3.53 52.15
CA GLN A 201 -17.41 4.22 52.60
C GLN A 201 -18.30 3.31 53.45
N ALA A 202 -18.48 2.05 53.06
CA ALA A 202 -19.24 1.08 53.84
C ALA A 202 -18.57 0.84 55.21
N PHE A 203 -17.25 0.71 55.23
CA PHE A 203 -16.46 0.59 56.45
C PHE A 203 -16.65 1.80 57.38
N ASN A 204 -16.55 3.01 56.84
CA ASN A 204 -16.71 4.26 57.62
C ASN A 204 -18.12 4.42 58.20
N LYS A 205 -19.13 3.83 57.55
CA LYS A 205 -20.52 3.79 58.03
C LYS A 205 -20.79 2.66 59.03
N GLN A 206 -19.78 1.86 59.39
CA GLN A 206 -19.90 0.69 60.26
C GLN A 206 -20.92 -0.33 59.73
N GLU A 207 -20.99 -0.48 58.39
CA GLU A 207 -21.76 -1.55 57.77
C GLU A 207 -21.16 -2.92 58.12
N ASN A 208 -21.88 -4.01 57.78
CA ASN A 208 -21.47 -5.37 58.13
C ASN A 208 -20.07 -5.71 57.57
N VAL A 209 -19.11 -5.90 58.48
CA VAL A 209 -17.69 -6.13 58.14
C VAL A 209 -17.49 -7.43 57.37
N ASP A 210 -18.21 -8.50 57.72
CA ASP A 210 -18.13 -9.78 57.01
C ASP A 210 -18.60 -9.65 55.56
N ALA A 211 -19.64 -8.84 55.32
CA ALA A 211 -20.12 -8.55 53.97
C ALA A 211 -19.09 -7.76 53.15
N ILE A 212 -18.38 -6.81 53.78
CA ILE A 212 -17.32 -6.04 53.13
C ILE A 212 -16.11 -6.94 52.81
N ILE A 213 -15.69 -7.81 53.75
CA ILE A 213 -14.60 -8.78 53.53
C ILE A 213 -14.95 -9.75 52.39
N ALA A 214 -16.19 -10.25 52.36
CA ALA A 214 -16.64 -11.14 51.30
C ALA A 214 -16.62 -10.46 49.93
N ARG A 215 -17.05 -9.19 49.85
CA ARG A 215 -17.03 -8.38 48.63
C ARG A 215 -15.61 -8.11 48.14
N ASN A 216 -14.71 -7.72 49.04
CA ASN A 216 -13.30 -7.51 48.74
C ASN A 216 -12.66 -8.78 48.17
N LYS A 217 -12.89 -9.92 48.82
CA LYS A 217 -12.39 -11.22 48.36
C LYS A 217 -12.98 -11.59 47.00
N ASP A 218 -14.28 -11.37 46.78
CA ASP A 218 -14.90 -11.61 45.48
C ASP A 218 -14.24 -10.78 44.38
N TYR A 219 -14.13 -9.48 44.58
CA TYR A 219 -13.63 -8.57 43.55
C TYR A 219 -12.14 -8.77 43.25
N PHE A 220 -11.29 -8.82 44.27
CA PHE A 220 -9.84 -8.84 44.08
C PHE A 220 -9.26 -10.23 43.89
N VAL A 221 -9.93 -11.29 44.36
CA VAL A 221 -9.43 -12.68 44.25
C VAL A 221 -10.21 -13.48 43.23
N ASN A 222 -11.55 -13.50 43.31
CA ASN A 222 -12.33 -14.42 42.48
C ASN A 222 -12.51 -13.92 41.03
N ARG A 223 -12.61 -12.60 40.82
CA ARG A 223 -12.83 -12.04 39.48
C ARG A 223 -11.57 -11.94 38.62
N GLY A 224 -10.39 -12.10 39.20
CA GLY A 224 -9.11 -12.05 38.47
C GLY A 224 -8.72 -10.66 37.95
N THR A 225 -9.40 -9.58 38.34
CA THR A 225 -9.14 -8.21 37.85
C THR A 225 -7.69 -7.78 38.05
N VAL A 226 -7.05 -8.20 39.15
CA VAL A 226 -5.63 -7.94 39.44
C VAL A 226 -4.72 -8.60 38.40
N LEU A 227 -5.01 -9.85 38.02
CA LEU A 227 -4.24 -10.59 37.02
C LEU A 227 -4.36 -9.95 35.63
N GLU A 228 -5.55 -9.47 35.27
CA GLU A 228 -5.78 -8.76 34.01
C GLU A 228 -4.99 -7.45 33.95
N VAL A 229 -4.92 -6.70 35.07
CA VAL A 229 -4.08 -5.50 35.17
C VAL A 229 -2.61 -5.83 34.97
N GLU A 230 -2.09 -6.84 35.68
CA GLU A 230 -0.71 -7.30 35.52
C GLU A 230 -0.41 -7.75 34.09
N HIS A 231 -1.38 -8.40 33.43
CA HIS A 231 -1.27 -8.79 32.03
C HIS A 231 -1.15 -7.59 31.09
N CYS A 232 -1.99 -6.56 31.27
CA CYS A 232 -1.88 -5.31 30.50
C CYS A 232 -0.50 -4.67 30.67
N ILE A 233 0.01 -4.57 31.91
CA ILE A 233 1.34 -4.01 32.20
C ILE A 233 2.43 -4.84 31.52
N GLN A 234 2.34 -6.17 31.60
CA GLN A 234 3.33 -7.06 30.98
C GLN A 234 3.32 -6.94 29.45
N ASN A 235 2.15 -6.81 28.82
CA ASN A 235 2.06 -6.62 27.38
C ASN A 235 2.62 -5.26 26.95
N MET A 236 2.28 -4.18 27.66
CA MET A 236 2.85 -2.84 27.44
C MET A 236 4.38 -2.85 27.55
N LYS A 237 4.95 -3.55 28.55
CA LYS A 237 6.41 -3.74 28.69
C LYS A 237 7.03 -4.43 27.48
N LYS A 238 6.46 -5.57 27.05
CA LYS A 238 6.96 -6.30 25.88
C LYS A 238 6.94 -5.46 24.62
N ILE A 239 5.88 -4.67 24.43
CA ILE A 239 5.76 -3.75 23.30
C ILE A 239 6.84 -2.65 23.38
N ALA A 240 7.03 -2.03 24.54
CA ALA A 240 8.03 -0.99 24.75
C ALA A 240 9.47 -1.51 24.52
N GLU A 241 9.80 -2.69 25.07
CA GLU A 241 11.10 -3.36 24.85
C GLU A 241 11.34 -3.64 23.37
N SER A 242 10.35 -4.21 22.69
CA SER A 242 10.43 -4.50 21.27
C SER A 242 10.57 -3.20 20.47
N TYR A 243 9.85 -2.15 20.84
CA TYR A 243 9.88 -0.85 20.15
C TYR A 243 11.26 -0.19 20.28
N SER A 244 11.88 -0.25 21.46
CA SER A 244 13.22 0.29 21.70
C SER A 244 14.32 -0.42 20.90
N GLN A 245 14.12 -1.67 20.49
CA GLN A 245 15.07 -2.34 19.58
C GLN A 245 15.09 -1.69 18.20
N TRP A 246 13.94 -1.22 17.72
CA TRP A 246 13.82 -0.55 16.43
C TRP A 246 14.12 0.95 16.51
N GLN A 247 13.75 1.60 17.61
CA GLN A 247 13.97 3.03 17.81
C GLN A 247 14.59 3.34 19.19
N PRO A 248 15.91 3.10 19.37
CA PRO A 248 16.58 3.24 20.66
C PRO A 248 16.61 4.67 21.22
N SER A 249 16.45 5.67 20.36
CA SER A 249 16.47 7.10 20.75
C SER A 249 15.14 7.59 21.32
N ASP A 250 14.07 6.81 21.21
CA ASP A 250 12.74 7.18 21.67
C ASP A 250 12.40 6.44 22.98
N SER A 251 12.42 7.16 24.10
CA SER A 251 12.08 6.64 25.43
C SER A 251 10.59 6.69 25.75
N SER A 252 9.76 7.26 24.88
CA SER A 252 8.36 7.61 25.21
C SER A 252 7.54 6.44 25.74
N LEU A 253 7.64 5.26 25.14
CA LEU A 253 6.91 4.07 25.61
C LEU A 253 7.46 3.53 26.94
N ASN A 254 8.77 3.60 27.17
CA ASN A 254 9.36 3.17 28.45
C ASN A 254 8.97 4.12 29.59
N ASP A 255 8.92 5.43 29.30
CA ASP A 255 8.47 6.45 30.24
C ASP A 255 6.99 6.23 30.60
N ALA A 256 6.14 5.90 29.61
CA ALA A 256 4.74 5.56 29.81
C ALA A 256 4.57 4.27 30.64
N VAL A 257 5.35 3.22 30.37
CA VAL A 257 5.36 1.99 31.18
C VAL A 257 5.71 2.30 32.63
N SER A 258 6.75 3.09 32.86
CA SER A 258 7.18 3.48 34.22
C SER A 258 6.06 4.23 34.96
N SER A 259 5.33 5.11 34.26
CA SER A 259 4.17 5.81 34.82
C SER A 259 3.03 4.85 35.18
N VAL A 260 2.72 3.92 34.29
CA VAL A 260 1.69 2.88 34.49
C VAL A 260 2.03 1.99 35.69
N GLU A 261 3.29 1.56 35.81
CA GLU A 261 3.75 0.75 36.94
C GLU A 261 3.62 1.50 38.27
N HIS A 262 4.04 2.77 38.31
CA HIS A 262 3.93 3.59 39.51
C HIS A 262 2.46 3.82 39.92
N GLN A 263 1.58 4.05 38.95
CA GLN A 263 0.14 4.18 39.18
C GLN A 263 -0.44 2.88 39.75
N TRP A 264 -0.05 1.74 39.19
CA TRP A 264 -0.48 0.43 39.69
C TRP A 264 0.00 0.16 41.10
N GLU A 265 1.28 0.44 41.40
CA GLU A 265 1.85 0.28 42.74
C GLU A 265 1.09 1.10 43.77
N THR A 266 0.77 2.36 43.44
CA THR A 266 -0.01 3.25 44.31
C THR A 266 -1.40 2.69 44.62
N VAL A 267 -2.09 2.17 43.60
CA VAL A 267 -3.43 1.57 43.77
C VAL A 267 -3.35 0.26 44.55
N ALA A 268 -2.37 -0.60 44.25
CA ALA A 268 -2.15 -1.87 44.95
C ALA A 268 -1.88 -1.65 46.46
N GLN A 269 -1.09 -0.63 46.80
CA GLN A 269 -0.86 -0.24 48.20
C GLN A 269 -2.16 0.18 48.91
N ARG A 270 -3.06 0.89 48.23
CA ARG A 270 -4.37 1.27 48.78
C ARG A 270 -5.28 0.06 49.00
N VAL A 271 -5.29 -0.90 48.07
CA VAL A 271 -6.03 -2.17 48.22
C VAL A 271 -5.53 -2.93 49.44
N GLU A 272 -4.21 -3.06 49.59
CA GLU A 272 -3.61 -3.77 50.72
C GLU A 272 -3.86 -3.05 52.05
N HIS A 273 -3.81 -1.71 52.08
CA HIS A 273 -4.15 -0.93 53.26
C HIS A 273 -5.60 -1.16 53.72
N LEU A 274 -6.56 -1.09 52.79
CA LEU A 274 -7.97 -1.36 53.09
C LEU A 274 -8.17 -2.80 53.59
N ARG A 275 -7.50 -3.77 52.95
CA ARG A 275 -7.53 -5.17 53.38
C ARG A 275 -7.02 -5.33 54.80
N GLN A 276 -5.91 -4.69 55.16
CA GLN A 276 -5.38 -4.72 56.53
C GLN A 276 -6.33 -4.08 57.54
N GLN A 277 -6.97 -2.96 57.22
CA GLN A 277 -7.99 -2.33 58.07
C GLN A 277 -9.16 -3.28 58.35
N LEU A 278 -9.64 -4.00 57.33
CA LEU A 278 -10.74 -4.96 57.46
C LEU A 278 -10.38 -6.16 58.35
N HIS A 279 -9.13 -6.64 58.32
CA HIS A 279 -8.68 -7.78 59.12
C HIS A 279 -8.30 -7.41 60.56
N GLN A 280 -8.07 -6.13 60.86
CA GLN A 280 -7.76 -5.65 62.21
C GLN A 280 -9.01 -5.46 63.09
N ILE A 281 -10.22 -5.57 62.54
CA ILE A 281 -11.44 -5.56 63.34
C ILE A 281 -11.56 -6.92 64.05
N PRO A 282 -11.54 -6.96 65.40
CA PRO A 282 -11.81 -8.18 66.14
C PRO A 282 -13.23 -8.65 65.81
N ALA A 283 -13.39 -9.94 65.50
CA ALA A 283 -14.70 -10.56 65.39
C ALA A 283 -15.55 -10.20 66.64
N GLN A 284 -16.63 -9.44 66.43
CA GLN A 284 -17.62 -9.15 67.47
C GLN A 284 -18.71 -10.23 67.44
#